data_AF-A0A9D5QNU1-F1
#
_entry.id   AF-A0A9D5QNU1-F1
#
_cell.length_a   1.000
_cell.length_b   1.000
_cell.length_c   1.000
_cell.angle_alpha   90.00
_cell.angle_beta   90.00
_cell.angle_gamma   90.00
#
_symmetry.space_group_name_H-M   'P 1'
#
loop_
_entity.id
_entity.type
_entity.pdbx_description
1 polymer ?
#
loop_
_entity_poly.entity_id
_entity_poly.type
_entity_poly.pdbx_seq_one_letter_code
_entity_poly.pdbx_strand_id
1 'polypeptide(L)'
;MEKIISTTRRPDITFHASGEIYITARVARILNLDGDSCVNVAVDKGEYLLFAEHYDGMIGNHTGRCYPVNVGGRYYRANSVRLCRAILDACGVSRRAALMCGEAISINGKKFLPIITGTTL
;
A
#
# COMPACT_ATOMS: atom_id res chain seq x y z
N MET A 1 -21.75 9.19 -28.12
CA MET A 1 -21.45 8.17 -27.08
C MET A 1 -20.60 8.86 -26.02
N GLU A 2 -21.16 9.07 -24.83
CA GLU A 2 -20.46 9.75 -23.74
C GLU A 2 -19.68 8.73 -22.90
N LYS A 3 -18.47 9.09 -22.50
CA LYS A 3 -17.68 8.30 -21.56
C LYS A 3 -18.09 8.67 -20.13
N ILE A 4 -18.53 7.68 -19.35
CA ILE A 4 -18.81 7.84 -17.91
C ILE A 4 -17.51 8.14 -17.13
N ILE A 5 -16.35 7.68 -17.61
CA ILE A 5 -15.03 7.95 -17.00
C ILE A 5 -14.01 8.25 -18.10
N SER A 6 -13.27 9.35 -17.95
CA SER A 6 -12.30 9.85 -18.94
C SER A 6 -10.86 9.41 -18.69
N THR A 7 -10.55 8.83 -17.52
CA THR A 7 -9.18 8.49 -17.10
C THR A 7 -9.05 7.04 -16.66
N THR A 8 -7.97 6.38 -17.09
CA THR A 8 -7.54 5.09 -16.57
C THR A 8 -7.00 5.28 -15.15
N ARG A 9 -7.68 4.69 -14.15
CA ARG A 9 -7.28 4.77 -12.74
C ARG A 9 -5.90 4.13 -12.58
N ARG A 10 -4.92 4.88 -12.07
CA ARG A 10 -3.59 4.35 -11.69
C ARG A 10 -3.73 3.42 -10.47
N PRO A 11 -2.91 2.36 -10.35
CA PRO A 11 -2.91 1.51 -9.17
C PRO A 11 -2.59 2.32 -7.93
N ASP A 12 -3.24 2.01 -6.81
CA ASP A 12 -3.08 2.74 -5.56
C ASP A 12 -1.80 2.34 -4.82
N ILE A 13 -1.41 1.07 -4.95
CA ILE A 13 -0.20 0.49 -4.39
C ILE A 13 0.39 -0.53 -5.37
N THR A 14 1.71 -0.69 -5.37
CA THR A 14 2.39 -1.71 -6.18
C THR A 14 3.44 -2.43 -5.34
N PHE A 15 3.46 -3.75 -5.43
CA PHE A 15 4.45 -4.63 -4.80
C PHE A 15 5.32 -5.27 -5.87
N HIS A 16 6.64 -5.25 -5.67
CA HIS A 16 7.63 -5.88 -6.55
C HIS A 16 8.33 -7.04 -5.85
N ALA A 17 8.72 -8.06 -6.60
CA ALA A 17 9.47 -9.21 -6.07
C ALA A 17 10.83 -8.82 -5.45
N SER A 18 11.38 -7.66 -5.80
CA SER A 18 12.57 -7.05 -5.17
C SER A 18 12.35 -6.60 -3.73
N GLY A 19 11.09 -6.58 -3.26
CA GLY A 19 10.70 -6.01 -1.96
C GLY A 19 10.29 -4.55 -2.06
N GLU A 20 10.41 -3.90 -3.21
CA GLU A 20 9.98 -2.51 -3.38
C GLU A 20 8.46 -2.39 -3.39
N ILE A 21 7.97 -1.39 -2.64
CA ILE A 21 6.55 -1.07 -2.53
C ILE A 21 6.39 0.39 -2.94
N TYR A 22 5.56 0.66 -3.93
CA TYR A 22 5.21 2.02 -4.35
C TYR A 22 3.81 2.37 -3.88
N ILE A 23 3.68 3.53 -3.23
CA ILE A 23 2.45 3.99 -2.58
C ILE A 23 2.06 5.33 -3.19
N THR A 24 0.84 5.40 -3.73
CA THR A 24 0.34 6.64 -4.33
C THR A 24 0.01 7.71 -3.30
N ALA A 25 -0.07 8.95 -3.77
CA ALA A 25 -0.52 10.09 -2.97
C ALA A 25 -1.92 9.93 -2.38
N ARG A 26 -2.81 9.12 -2.98
CA ARG A 26 -4.13 8.83 -2.39
C ARG A 26 -3.95 8.01 -1.10
N VAL A 27 -3.29 6.87 -1.21
CA VAL A 27 -3.06 5.96 -0.07
C VAL A 27 -2.29 6.67 1.03
N ALA A 28 -1.25 7.42 0.67
CA ALA A 28 -0.46 8.18 1.62
C ALA A 28 -1.29 9.20 2.42
N ARG A 29 -2.23 9.90 1.76
CA ARG A 29 -3.15 10.82 2.43
C ARG A 29 -4.14 10.12 3.33
N ILE A 30 -4.69 8.98 2.90
CA ILE A 30 -5.67 8.24 3.70
C ILE A 30 -5.03 7.71 4.98
N LEU A 31 -3.84 7.10 4.86
CA LEU A 31 -3.08 6.53 5.97
C LEU A 31 -2.19 7.54 6.70
N ASN A 32 -2.27 8.83 6.36
CA ASN A 32 -1.47 9.89 6.97
C ASN A 32 0.05 9.62 6.99
N LEU A 33 0.61 9.08 5.90
CA LEU A 33 2.02 8.71 5.84
C LEU A 33 2.97 9.92 5.89
N ASP A 34 4.04 9.74 6.65
CA ASP A 34 5.20 10.63 6.78
C ASP A 34 6.53 9.83 6.82
N GLY A 35 7.63 10.51 7.14
CA GLY A 35 8.98 9.93 7.18
C GLY A 35 9.23 8.97 8.36
N ASP A 36 8.33 8.96 9.35
CA ASP A 36 8.38 8.09 10.52
C ASP A 36 7.25 7.06 10.53
N SER A 37 6.65 6.84 9.36
CA SER A 37 5.64 5.83 9.13
C SER A 37 6.24 4.53 8.59
N CYS A 38 5.71 3.38 9.00
CA CYS A 38 5.95 2.09 8.38
C CYS A 38 4.64 1.47 7.89
N VAL A 39 4.61 0.99 6.65
CA VAL A 39 3.45 0.25 6.12
C VAL A 39 3.52 -1.24 6.43
N ASN A 40 2.36 -1.84 6.66
CA ASN A 40 2.21 -3.28 6.79
C ASN A 40 0.81 -3.71 6.31
N VAL A 41 0.60 -5.02 6.17
CA VAL A 41 -0.69 -5.59 5.77
C VAL A 41 -1.13 -6.63 6.80
N ALA A 42 -2.35 -6.46 7.31
CA ALA A 42 -3.03 -7.45 8.13
C ALA A 42 -3.87 -8.36 7.24
N VAL A 43 -4.13 -9.59 7.69
CA VAL A 43 -5.10 -10.49 7.06
C VAL A 43 -6.25 -10.65 8.05
N ASP A 44 -7.45 -10.24 7.65
CA ASP A 44 -8.68 -10.42 8.42
C ASP A 44 -9.76 -11.01 7.51
N LYS A 45 -10.35 -12.13 7.93
CA LYS A 45 -11.44 -12.82 7.18
C LYS A 45 -11.16 -13.05 5.68
N GLY A 46 -9.89 -13.23 5.32
CA GLY A 46 -9.45 -13.44 3.93
C GLY A 46 -9.17 -12.16 3.13
N GLU A 47 -9.41 -10.98 3.70
CA GLU A 47 -9.05 -9.69 3.10
C GLU A 47 -7.67 -9.23 3.57
N TYR A 48 -6.94 -8.61 2.65
CA TYR A 48 -5.64 -7.99 2.92
C TYR A 48 -5.84 -6.51 3.24
N LEU A 49 -5.52 -6.09 4.45
CA LEU A 49 -5.78 -4.75 4.95
C LEU A 49 -4.47 -3.98 5.11
N LEU A 50 -4.20 -3.03 4.22
CA LEU A 50 -3.04 -2.13 4.30
C LEU A 50 -3.23 -1.12 5.43
N PHE A 51 -2.22 -0.94 6.27
CA PHE A 51 -2.21 0.08 7.31
C PHE A 51 -0.81 0.67 7.51
N ALA A 52 -0.74 1.74 8.29
CA ALA A 52 0.50 2.35 8.73
C ALA A 52 0.65 2.26 10.26
N GLU A 53 1.88 2.04 10.71
CA GLU A 53 2.34 2.37 12.06
C GLU A 53 3.07 3.71 12.00
N HIS A 54 2.85 4.56 12.99
CA HIS A 54 3.53 5.85 13.13
C HIS A 54 4.37 5.81 14.39
N TYR A 55 5.64 6.19 14.27
CA TYR A 55 6.60 6.18 15.37
C TYR A 55 7.09 7.61 15.63
N ASP A 56 7.30 7.94 16.90
CA ASP A 56 7.96 9.20 17.26
C ASP A 56 9.47 9.00 17.29
N GLY A 57 10.20 9.77 16.47
CA GLY A 57 11.67 9.78 16.49
C GLY A 57 12.28 8.47 15.99
N MET A 58 11.83 7.98 14.84
CA MET A 58 12.23 6.66 14.33
C MET A 58 13.70 6.60 13.88
N ILE A 59 14.54 5.94 14.69
CA ILE A 59 15.97 5.73 14.43
C ILE A 59 16.21 4.33 13.82
N GLY A 60 17.07 4.26 12.81
CA GLY A 60 17.52 2.99 12.20
C GLY A 60 16.68 2.50 11.02
N ASN A 61 16.99 1.28 10.57
CA ASN A 61 16.33 0.63 9.45
C ASN A 61 15.12 -0.17 9.93
N HIS A 62 13.92 0.30 9.58
CA HIS A 62 12.66 -0.39 9.87
C HIS A 62 12.10 -0.99 8.58
N THR A 63 11.71 -2.27 8.63
CA THR A 63 11.09 -2.93 7.48
C THR A 63 9.72 -2.29 7.21
N GLY A 64 9.43 -1.97 5.96
CA GLY A 64 8.22 -1.24 5.59
C GLY A 64 8.28 0.27 5.85
N ARG A 65 9.42 0.84 6.26
CA ARG A 65 9.60 2.29 6.40
C ARG A 65 9.25 3.01 5.11
N CYS A 66 8.45 4.07 5.25
CA CYS A 66 8.04 4.94 4.17
C CYS A 66 9.08 6.04 3.92
N TYR A 67 9.46 6.21 2.66
CA TYR A 67 10.32 7.29 2.19
C TYR A 67 9.62 8.05 1.08
N PRO A 68 9.58 9.38 1.09
CA PRO A 68 9.05 10.14 -0.02
C PRO A 68 9.89 9.87 -1.28
N VAL A 69 9.24 9.69 -2.42
CA VAL A 69 9.92 9.45 -3.71
C VAL A 69 10.63 10.72 -4.20
N ASN A 70 10.06 11.88 -3.92
CA ASN A 70 10.60 13.19 -4.26
C ASN A 70 10.31 14.19 -3.15
N VAL A 71 11.18 15.20 -3.01
CA VAL A 71 10.99 16.30 -2.05
C VAL A 71 9.66 16.99 -2.32
N GLY A 72 8.86 17.20 -1.27
CA GLY A 72 7.52 17.81 -1.34
C GLY A 72 6.43 16.94 -1.98
N GLY A 73 6.77 15.74 -2.48
CA GLY A 73 5.81 14.79 -3.02
C GLY A 73 5.04 14.05 -1.93
N ARG A 74 3.82 13.60 -2.27
CA ARG A 74 3.04 12.67 -1.41
C ARG A 74 3.09 11.23 -1.90
N TYR A 75 4.02 10.92 -2.80
CA TYR A 75 4.29 9.56 -3.24
C TYR A 75 5.35 8.97 -2.33
N TYR A 76 5.12 7.76 -1.84
CA TYR A 76 6.04 7.09 -0.94
C TYR A 76 6.51 5.78 -1.55
N ARG A 77 7.69 5.36 -1.14
CA ARG A 77 8.20 4.02 -1.32
C ARG A 77 8.48 3.38 0.02
N ALA A 78 8.30 2.08 0.10
CA ALA A 78 8.75 1.27 1.23
C ALA A 78 9.48 0.04 0.71
N ASN A 79 10.15 -0.69 1.62
CA ASN A 79 10.80 -1.93 1.27
C ASN A 79 10.48 -3.05 2.29
N SER A 80 10.01 -4.19 1.77
CA SER A 80 9.85 -5.43 2.53
C SER A 80 9.69 -6.62 1.58
N VAL A 81 10.73 -7.44 1.44
CA VAL A 81 10.70 -8.67 0.64
C VAL A 81 9.61 -9.63 1.12
N ARG A 82 9.47 -9.77 2.45
CA ARG A 82 8.45 -10.66 3.05
C ARG A 82 7.04 -10.21 2.70
N LEU A 83 6.75 -8.92 2.82
CA LEU A 83 5.44 -8.37 2.54
C LEU A 83 5.11 -8.48 1.05
N CYS A 84 6.05 -8.13 0.18
CA CYS A 84 5.86 -8.26 -1.26
C CYS A 84 5.57 -9.71 -1.66
N ARG A 85 6.33 -10.69 -1.17
CA ARG A 85 6.10 -12.10 -1.47
C ARG A 85 4.71 -12.55 -1.05
N ALA A 86 4.29 -12.22 0.18
CA ALA A 86 2.96 -12.58 0.66
C ALA A 86 1.83 -12.04 -0.24
N ILE A 87 1.94 -10.79 -0.70
CA ILE A 87 0.93 -10.19 -1.61
C ILE A 87 1.02 -10.76 -3.03
N LEU A 88 2.22 -11.00 -3.54
CA LEU A 88 2.43 -11.63 -4.84
C LEU A 88 1.82 -13.04 -4.89
N ASP A 89 2.05 -13.84 -3.85
CA ASP A 89 1.48 -15.18 -3.68
C ASP A 89 -0.06 -15.10 -3.59
N ALA A 90 -0.59 -14.15 -2.80
CA ALA A 90 -2.03 -13.92 -2.69
C ALA A 90 -2.70 -13.54 -4.03
N CYS A 91 -1.96 -12.87 -4.91
CA CYS A 91 -2.41 -12.49 -6.24
C CYS A 91 -2.11 -13.54 -7.32
N GLY A 92 -1.37 -14.61 -7.01
CA GLY A 92 -0.95 -15.62 -7.99
C GLY A 92 0.02 -15.10 -9.06
N VAL A 93 0.82 -14.08 -8.75
CA VAL A 93 1.78 -13.46 -9.69
C VAL A 93 3.19 -13.46 -9.13
N SER A 94 4.22 -13.58 -9.96
CA SER A 94 5.59 -13.80 -9.49
C SER A 94 6.50 -12.57 -9.46
N ARG A 95 6.17 -11.50 -10.20
CA ARG A 95 7.08 -10.35 -10.40
C ARG A 95 6.56 -9.05 -9.81
N ARG A 96 5.28 -8.76 -10.02
CA ARG A 96 4.68 -7.46 -9.70
C ARG A 96 3.17 -7.62 -9.51
N ALA A 97 2.66 -7.05 -8.43
CA ALA A 97 1.22 -6.84 -8.20
C ALA A 97 0.94 -5.34 -8.14
N ALA A 98 0.17 -4.82 -9.09
CA ALA A 98 -0.27 -3.42 -9.12
C ALA A 98 -1.76 -3.39 -8.78
N LEU A 99 -2.08 -2.93 -7.57
CA LEU A 99 -3.37 -3.22 -6.94
C LEU A 99 -4.14 -1.94 -6.64
N MET A 100 -5.46 -2.09 -6.63
CA MET A 100 -6.39 -1.07 -6.20
C MET A 100 -6.65 -1.23 -4.70
N CYS A 101 -6.85 -0.11 -4.02
CA CYS A 101 -7.41 -0.12 -2.67
C CYS A 101 -8.90 0.23 -2.72
N GLY A 102 -9.66 -0.38 -1.82
CA GLY A 102 -11.05 -0.03 -1.53
C GLY A 102 -11.18 1.27 -0.73
N GLU A 103 -12.35 1.45 -0.12
CA GLU A 103 -12.59 2.56 0.80
C GLU A 103 -11.96 2.31 2.17
N ALA A 104 -11.59 3.40 2.85
CA ALA A 104 -10.93 3.30 4.15
C ALA A 104 -11.91 2.79 5.21
N ILE A 105 -11.46 1.83 6.01
CA ILE A 105 -12.19 1.32 7.19
C ILE A 105 -11.43 1.68 8.46
N SER A 106 -12.14 1.79 9.59
CA SER A 106 -11.55 2.04 10.89
C SER A 106 -11.77 0.86 11.80
N ILE A 107 -10.69 0.29 12.35
CA ILE A 107 -10.73 -0.81 13.31
C ILE A 107 -9.97 -0.33 14.54
N ASN A 108 -10.65 -0.25 15.69
CA ASN A 108 -10.09 0.27 16.95
C ASN A 108 -9.42 1.65 16.81
N GLY A 109 -10.00 2.54 16.00
CA GLY A 109 -9.47 3.89 15.75
C GLY A 109 -8.31 3.94 14.76
N LYS A 110 -7.84 2.80 14.24
CA LYS A 110 -6.79 2.72 13.24
C LYS A 110 -7.37 2.56 11.84
N LYS A 111 -6.82 3.30 10.89
CA LYS A 111 -7.26 3.25 9.49
C LYS A 111 -6.62 2.09 8.75
N PHE A 112 -7.44 1.39 7.98
CA PHE A 112 -7.04 0.33 7.07
C PHE A 112 -7.60 0.59 5.68
N LEU A 113 -6.88 0.13 4.66
CA LEU A 113 -7.32 0.12 3.28
C LEU A 113 -7.35 -1.33 2.77
N PRO A 114 -8.52 -1.89 2.43
CA PRO A 114 -8.60 -3.17 1.79
C PRO A 114 -7.85 -3.15 0.45
N ILE A 115 -6.92 -4.08 0.28
CA ILE A 115 -6.21 -4.33 -0.98
C ILE A 115 -7.05 -5.32 -1.77
N ILE A 116 -7.41 -4.96 -3.00
CA ILE A 116 -8.16 -5.85 -3.90
C ILE A 116 -7.16 -6.81 -4.54
N THR A 117 -6.95 -7.98 -3.93
CA THR A 117 -5.99 -9.01 -4.37
C THR A 117 -6.59 -10.04 -5.33
N GLY A 118 -7.91 -10.20 -5.33
CA GLY A 118 -8.62 -11.03 -6.29
C GLY A 118 -8.96 -10.23 -7.55
N THR A 119 -8.54 -10.73 -8.71
CA THR A 119 -9.30 -10.48 -9.93
C THR A 119 -10.46 -11.46 -9.86
N THR A 120 -11.67 -11.00 -9.54
CA THR A 120 -12.86 -11.85 -9.67
C THR A 120 -12.88 -12.38 -11.11
N LEU A 121 -12.62 -13.68 -11.28
CA LEU A 121 -12.95 -14.41 -12.51
C LEU A 121 -14.39 -14.91 -12.39
#